data_AF-A0A5B9Y3J6-F1
#
_entry.id   AF-A0A5B9Y3J6-F1
#
_cell.length_a   1.000
_cell.length_b   1.000
_cell.length_c   1.000
_cell.angle_alpha   90.00
_cell.angle_beta   90.00
_cell.angle_gamma   90.00
#
_symmetry.space_group_name_H-M   'P 1'
#
loop_
_entity.id
_entity.type
_entity.pdbx_description
1 polymer ?
#
loop_
_entity_poly.entity_id
_entity_poly.type
_entity_poly.pdbx_seq_one_letter_code
_entity_poly.pdbx_strand_id
1 'polypeptide(L)'
;MKLVWGISLLKRKAFTTLPQIKSYIRSGLFEEKKKNEKYDFDLKKIKRLLYIKMLSELKFRHENIKLILTDLCEKAINDALIYYFDIEKNDRLNFYKNIDLFLNNDEALNIYNTTTFKFLSNSSFAPVLLTRLFISKKNWYEDEKSKCFLKANRKAIYSAFINFNVTKIECVLELIKVHFIELRNFLKERGYVKWIDFLAFIYWLITEPRYIKEMKRFTKINVAKDIFDLALSFIIEETNKEY
;
A
#
# COMPACT_ATOMS: atom_id res chain seq x y z
N MET A 1 -16.43 -15.59 28.94
CA MET A 1 -15.39 -15.02 29.84
C MET A 1 -14.72 -13.83 29.14
N LYS A 2 -14.76 -12.60 29.69
CA LYS A 2 -14.03 -11.45 29.10
C LYS A 2 -12.58 -11.52 29.56
N LEU A 3 -11.66 -11.90 28.67
CA LEU A 3 -10.22 -11.75 28.89
C LEU A 3 -9.89 -10.26 28.81
N VAL A 4 -9.49 -9.68 29.94
CA VAL A 4 -9.03 -8.29 30.04
C VAL A 4 -7.54 -8.32 30.33
N TRP A 5 -6.74 -7.70 29.46
CA TRP A 5 -5.29 -7.59 29.65
C TRP A 5 -4.94 -6.18 30.10
N GLY A 6 -4.08 -6.08 31.11
CA GLY A 6 -3.45 -4.82 31.49
C GLY A 6 -2.35 -4.42 30.49
N ILE A 7 -1.98 -3.14 30.48
CA ILE A 7 -1.02 -2.57 29.52
C ILE A 7 0.34 -3.27 29.51
N SER A 8 0.84 -3.71 30.66
CA SER A 8 2.13 -4.40 30.75
C SER A 8 2.12 -5.74 30.01
N LEU A 9 1.01 -6.49 30.12
CA LEU A 9 0.84 -7.76 29.42
C LEU A 9 0.67 -7.54 27.91
N LEU A 10 -0.06 -6.50 27.51
CA LEU A 10 -0.19 -6.13 26.10
C LEU A 10 1.17 -5.72 25.50
N LYS A 11 1.94 -4.85 26.18
CA LYS A 11 3.26 -4.45 25.71
C LYS A 11 4.16 -5.66 25.44
N ARG A 12 4.13 -6.65 26.35
CA ARG A 12 4.89 -7.90 26.23
C ARG A 12 4.39 -8.78 25.09
N LYS A 13 3.08 -9.04 25.00
CA LYS A 13 2.51 -9.96 24.01
C LYS A 13 2.45 -9.38 22.59
N ALA A 14 2.11 -8.10 22.49
CA ALA A 14 1.96 -7.41 21.22
C ALA A 14 3.25 -6.71 20.78
N PHE A 15 4.36 -6.86 21.50
CA PHE A 15 5.65 -6.19 21.22
C PHE A 15 5.47 -4.71 20.86
N THR A 16 4.77 -3.96 21.72
CA THR A 16 4.47 -2.53 21.50
C THR A 16 4.88 -1.72 22.71
N THR A 17 5.16 -0.44 22.51
CA THR A 17 5.58 0.46 23.58
C THR A 17 4.43 1.37 24.02
N LEU A 18 4.48 1.88 25.26
CA LEU A 18 3.49 2.84 25.73
C LEU A 18 3.48 4.13 24.88
N PRO A 19 4.63 4.70 24.47
CA PRO A 19 4.66 5.82 23.52
C PRO A 19 3.95 5.52 22.21
N GLN A 20 4.12 4.31 21.65
CA GLN A 20 3.47 3.89 20.40
C GLN A 20 1.95 3.79 20.57
N ILE A 21 1.47 3.15 21.64
CA ILE A 21 0.03 3.11 21.98
C ILE A 21 -0.53 4.54 22.12
N LYS A 22 0.16 5.42 22.86
CA LYS A 22 -0.24 6.82 23.01
C LYS A 22 -0.24 7.58 21.68
N SER A 23 0.65 7.23 20.75
CA SER A 23 0.66 7.79 19.39
C SER A 23 -0.58 7.34 18.60
N TYR A 24 -0.92 6.05 18.65
CA TYR A 24 -2.11 5.53 17.99
C TYR A 24 -3.42 6.11 18.55
N ILE A 25 -3.48 6.33 19.86
CA ILE A 25 -4.62 7.02 20.49
C ILE A 25 -4.71 8.46 19.97
N ARG A 26 -3.59 9.20 19.99
CA ARG A 26 -3.54 10.59 19.50
C ARG A 26 -3.92 10.71 18.02
N SER A 27 -3.57 9.74 17.19
CA SER A 27 -3.94 9.71 15.76
C SER A 27 -5.36 9.18 15.50
N GLY A 28 -6.12 8.83 16.54
CA GLY A 28 -7.46 8.24 16.40
C GLY A 28 -7.45 6.83 15.80
N LEU A 29 -6.30 6.15 15.77
CA LEU A 29 -6.19 4.75 15.32
C LEU A 29 -6.69 3.78 16.39
N PHE A 30 -6.64 4.18 17.66
CA PHE A 30 -6.95 3.32 18.78
C PHE A 30 -7.78 4.06 19.81
N GLU A 31 -8.84 3.42 20.32
CA GLU A 31 -9.70 4.05 21.32
C GLU A 31 -9.09 3.93 22.73
N GLU A 32 -9.15 5.03 23.48
CA GLU A 32 -8.86 5.05 24.91
C GLU A 32 -10.15 4.74 25.69
N LYS A 33 -10.18 3.63 26.43
CA LYS A 33 -11.06 3.49 27.60
C LYS A 33 -10.18 3.34 28.81
N LYS A 34 -9.96 4.45 29.52
CA LYS A 34 -9.38 4.43 30.86
C LYS A 34 -10.48 4.00 31.83
N LYS A 35 -10.26 2.91 32.54
CA LYS A 35 -11.05 2.55 33.72
C LYS A 35 -10.09 2.46 34.89
N ASN A 36 -10.28 3.31 35.90
CA ASN A 36 -9.41 3.39 37.08
C ASN A 36 -7.91 3.46 36.74
N GLU A 37 -7.53 4.38 35.85
CA GLU A 37 -6.15 4.61 35.39
C GLU A 37 -5.43 3.42 34.74
N LYS A 38 -6.14 2.30 34.51
CA LYS A 38 -5.64 1.13 33.81
C LYS A 38 -6.22 1.08 32.41
N TYR A 39 -5.34 0.77 31.45
CA TYR A 39 -5.77 0.45 30.09
C TYR A 39 -6.22 -1.00 30.06
N ASP A 40 -7.53 -1.19 29.86
CA ASP A 40 -8.15 -2.49 29.67
C ASP A 40 -8.24 -2.82 28.18
N PHE A 41 -7.54 -3.88 27.77
CA PHE A 41 -7.57 -4.39 26.40
C PHE A 41 -8.38 -5.68 26.33
N ASP A 42 -9.41 -5.68 25.49
CA ASP A 42 -10.18 -6.87 25.11
C ASP A 42 -9.66 -7.45 23.78
N LEU A 43 -10.22 -8.59 23.36
CA LEU A 43 -9.85 -9.27 22.12
C LEU A 43 -10.02 -8.37 20.88
N LYS A 44 -11.07 -7.53 20.83
CA LYS A 44 -11.30 -6.63 19.70
C LYS A 44 -10.19 -5.59 19.58
N LYS A 45 -9.77 -5.01 20.70
CA LYS A 45 -8.66 -4.07 20.79
C LYS A 45 -7.32 -4.71 20.42
N ILE A 46 -7.07 -5.94 20.87
CA ILE A 46 -5.86 -6.68 20.50
C ILE A 46 -5.83 -6.94 18.99
N LYS A 47 -6.96 -7.39 18.42
CA LYS A 47 -7.13 -7.59 16.97
C LYS A 47 -6.88 -6.30 16.18
N ARG A 48 -7.45 -5.18 16.63
CA ARG A 48 -7.21 -3.86 16.01
C ARG A 48 -5.73 -3.45 16.06
N LEU A 49 -5.04 -3.69 17.18
CA LEU A 49 -3.61 -3.41 17.28
C LEU A 49 -2.80 -4.26 16.30
N LEU A 50 -3.18 -5.53 16.12
CA LEU A 50 -2.54 -6.40 15.15
C LEU A 50 -2.75 -5.89 13.72
N TYR A 51 -3.95 -5.46 13.34
CA TYR A 51 -4.18 -4.84 12.04
C TYR A 51 -3.35 -3.58 11.81
N ILE A 52 -3.28 -2.69 12.81
CA ILE A 52 -2.45 -1.48 12.72
C ILE A 52 -0.99 -1.86 12.44
N LYS A 53 -0.46 -2.84 13.18
CA LYS A 53 0.91 -3.33 12.98
C LYS A 53 1.12 -3.93 11.59
N MET A 54 0.23 -4.82 11.15
CA MET A 54 0.31 -5.42 9.83
C MET A 54 0.29 -4.35 8.74
N LEU A 55 -0.66 -3.41 8.77
CA LEU A 55 -0.72 -2.32 7.78
C LEU A 55 0.49 -1.37 7.85
N SER A 56 1.07 -1.19 9.04
CA SER A 56 2.32 -0.42 9.22
C SER A 56 3.54 -1.13 8.62
N GLU A 57 3.59 -2.47 8.63
CA GLU A 57 4.63 -3.23 7.94
C GLU A 57 4.59 -3.00 6.43
N LEU A 58 3.38 -2.85 5.87
CA LEU A 58 3.16 -2.45 4.48
C LEU A 58 3.46 -0.95 4.22
N LYS A 59 3.92 -0.22 5.24
CA LYS A 59 4.26 1.22 5.22
C LYS A 59 3.08 2.15 4.93
N PHE A 60 1.85 1.76 5.27
CA PHE A 60 0.76 2.72 5.29
C PHE A 60 0.99 3.78 6.38
N ARG A 61 0.68 5.05 6.06
CA ARG A 61 0.67 6.15 7.04
C ARG A 61 -0.51 5.98 8.00
N HIS A 62 -0.42 6.55 9.20
CA HIS A 62 -1.49 6.48 10.19
C HIS A 62 -2.84 6.99 9.66
N GLU A 63 -2.84 8.06 8.86
CA GLU A 63 -4.04 8.61 8.19
C GLU A 63 -4.71 7.53 7.31
N ASN A 64 -3.91 6.85 6.47
CA ASN A 64 -4.36 5.81 5.56
C ASN A 64 -4.87 4.58 6.33
N ILE A 65 -4.14 4.14 7.37
CA ILE A 65 -4.55 3.02 8.23
C ILE A 65 -5.89 3.33 8.88
N LYS A 66 -6.11 4.58 9.32
CA LYS A 66 -7.36 4.98 9.94
C LYS A 66 -8.53 4.82 8.98
N LEU A 67 -8.39 5.32 7.75
CA LEU A 67 -9.40 5.17 6.70
C LEU A 67 -9.69 3.69 6.41
N ILE A 68 -8.65 2.88 6.17
CA ILE A 68 -8.80 1.44 5.93
C ILE A 68 -9.57 0.76 7.06
N LEU A 69 -9.18 1.00 8.32
CA LEU A 69 -9.80 0.33 9.47
C LEU A 69 -11.17 0.88 9.88
N THR A 70 -11.61 1.98 9.27
CA THR A 70 -12.92 2.59 9.55
C THR A 70 -13.91 2.26 8.43
N ASP A 71 -13.44 2.34 7.19
CA ASP A 71 -14.33 2.37 6.02
C ASP A 71 -14.25 1.10 5.18
N LEU A 72 -13.16 0.32 5.23
CA LEU A 72 -13.04 -0.92 4.46
C LEU A 72 -13.58 -2.11 5.25
N CYS A 73 -14.35 -2.98 4.60
CA CYS A 73 -14.89 -4.17 5.24
C CYS A 73 -13.77 -5.11 5.76
N GLU A 74 -13.98 -5.72 6.92
CA GLU A 74 -12.94 -6.50 7.59
C GLU A 74 -12.47 -7.70 6.74
N LYS A 75 -13.38 -8.31 5.98
CA LYS A 75 -13.08 -9.42 5.08
C LYS A 75 -12.09 -9.01 3.98
N ALA A 76 -12.30 -7.86 3.34
CA ALA A 76 -11.37 -7.33 2.34
C ALA A 76 -9.98 -7.01 2.90
N ILE A 77 -9.92 -6.52 4.15
CA ILE A 77 -8.65 -6.30 4.86
C ILE A 77 -7.93 -7.63 5.08
N ASN A 78 -8.62 -8.63 5.62
CA ASN A 78 -8.07 -9.95 5.88
C ASN A 78 -7.52 -10.59 4.61
N ASP A 79 -8.31 -10.59 3.54
CA ASP A 79 -7.94 -11.20 2.26
C ASP A 79 -6.69 -10.56 1.64
N ALA A 80 -6.53 -9.24 1.76
CA ALA A 80 -5.35 -8.56 1.25
C ALA A 80 -4.12 -8.77 2.13
N LEU A 81 -4.28 -8.83 3.45
CA LEU A 81 -3.16 -9.10 4.37
C LEU A 81 -2.65 -10.53 4.19
N ILE A 82 -3.53 -11.53 4.12
CA ILE A 82 -3.15 -12.93 3.85
C ILE A 82 -2.38 -13.01 2.53
N TYR A 83 -2.95 -12.46 1.46
CA TYR A 83 -2.32 -12.41 0.15
C TYR A 83 -0.93 -11.76 0.19
N TYR A 84 -0.79 -10.60 0.84
CA TYR A 84 0.48 -9.90 0.94
C TYR A 84 1.54 -10.73 1.67
N PHE A 85 1.21 -11.28 2.83
CA PHE A 85 2.16 -12.04 3.66
C PHE A 85 2.55 -13.38 3.02
N ASP A 86 1.64 -14.02 2.28
CA ASP A 86 1.97 -15.23 1.51
C ASP A 86 2.98 -14.92 0.40
N ILE A 87 2.78 -13.82 -0.32
CA ILE A 87 3.71 -13.36 -1.36
C ILE A 87 5.06 -12.97 -0.76
N GLU A 88 5.04 -12.20 0.34
CA GLU A 88 6.25 -11.78 1.03
C GLU A 88 7.10 -12.95 1.50
N LYS A 89 6.46 -13.99 2.07
CA LYS A 89 7.14 -15.22 2.46
C LYS A 89 7.85 -15.87 1.27
N ASN A 90 7.16 -16.03 0.15
CA ASN A 90 7.70 -16.66 -1.05
C ASN A 90 8.86 -15.85 -1.65
N ASP A 91 8.71 -14.54 -1.76
CA ASP A 91 9.75 -13.67 -2.34
C ASP A 91 10.97 -13.57 -1.42
N ARG A 92 10.80 -13.55 -0.09
CA ARG A 92 11.93 -13.64 0.86
C ARG A 92 12.69 -14.96 0.72
N LEU A 93 11.99 -16.09 0.58
CA LEU A 93 12.63 -17.39 0.34
C LEU A 93 13.43 -17.39 -0.97
N ASN A 94 12.86 -16.85 -2.04
CA ASN A 94 13.57 -16.73 -3.33
C ASN A 94 14.78 -15.79 -3.23
N PHE A 95 14.63 -14.68 -2.49
CA PHE A 95 15.74 -13.76 -2.22
C PHE A 95 16.90 -14.48 -1.51
N TYR A 96 16.63 -15.25 -0.45
CA TYR A 96 17.68 -15.99 0.25
C TYR A 96 18.37 -17.03 -0.64
N LYS A 97 17.62 -17.74 -1.48
CA LYS A 97 18.21 -18.67 -2.47
C LYS A 97 19.15 -17.95 -3.44
N ASN A 98 18.74 -16.77 -3.94
CA ASN A 98 19.55 -15.99 -4.88
C ASN A 98 20.83 -15.45 -4.20
N ILE A 99 20.74 -15.05 -2.94
CA ILE A 99 21.92 -14.60 -2.17
C ILE A 99 22.88 -15.77 -1.92
N ASP A 100 22.37 -16.94 -1.55
CA ASP A 100 23.20 -18.13 -1.34
C ASP A 100 23.95 -18.53 -2.62
N LEU A 101 23.27 -18.50 -3.78
CA LEU A 101 23.90 -18.70 -5.08
C LEU A 101 24.95 -17.63 -5.39
N PHE A 102 24.68 -16.36 -5.06
CA PHE A 102 25.62 -15.26 -5.28
C PHE A 102 26.88 -15.40 -4.41
N LEU A 103 26.74 -15.83 -3.16
CA LEU A 103 27.87 -15.96 -2.22
C LEU A 103 28.75 -17.18 -2.50
N ASN A 104 28.19 -18.24 -3.09
CA ASN A 104 28.87 -19.53 -3.24
C ASN A 104 29.28 -19.87 -4.69
N ASN A 105 29.08 -18.96 -5.66
CA ASN A 105 29.39 -19.22 -7.07
C ASN A 105 30.15 -18.04 -7.71
N ASP A 106 31.42 -18.24 -8.04
CA ASP A 106 32.32 -17.20 -8.54
C ASP A 106 31.94 -16.66 -9.94
N GLU A 107 31.06 -17.34 -10.68
CA GLU A 107 30.51 -16.89 -11.97
C GLU A 107 29.26 -15.99 -11.84
N ALA A 108 28.99 -15.45 -10.63
CA ALA A 108 27.77 -14.71 -10.26
C ALA A 108 27.47 -13.41 -11.06
N LEU A 109 28.29 -13.02 -12.02
CA LEU A 109 28.00 -11.92 -12.95
C LEU A 109 26.70 -12.14 -13.75
N ASN A 110 26.26 -13.39 -13.96
CA ASN A 110 24.97 -13.68 -14.58
C ASN A 110 23.79 -13.72 -13.58
N ILE A 111 24.05 -13.54 -12.27
CA ILE A 111 23.06 -13.55 -11.18
C ILE A 111 22.62 -12.11 -10.81
N TYR A 112 23.03 -11.08 -11.57
CA TYR A 112 22.52 -9.71 -11.41
C TYR A 112 21.04 -9.60 -11.83
N ASN A 113 20.15 -10.14 -11.00
CA ASN A 113 18.73 -9.98 -11.19
C ASN A 113 18.32 -8.61 -10.64
N THR A 114 17.90 -7.70 -11.53
CA THR A 114 17.34 -6.38 -11.17
C THR A 114 16.25 -6.49 -10.10
N THR A 115 15.55 -7.62 -10.04
CA THR A 115 14.55 -7.95 -9.02
C THR A 115 15.14 -8.03 -7.62
N THR A 116 16.28 -8.71 -7.44
CA THR A 116 16.97 -8.86 -6.15
C THR A 116 17.42 -7.49 -5.61
N PHE A 117 18.01 -6.66 -6.46
CA PHE A 117 18.38 -5.30 -6.09
C PHE A 117 17.17 -4.41 -5.84
N LYS A 118 16.08 -4.58 -6.60
CA LYS A 118 14.84 -3.85 -6.36
C LYS A 118 14.21 -4.22 -5.02
N PHE A 119 14.21 -5.50 -4.67
CA PHE A 119 13.75 -5.98 -3.37
C PHE A 119 14.52 -5.31 -2.21
N LEU A 120 15.84 -5.19 -2.33
CA LEU A 120 16.68 -4.49 -1.35
C LEU A 120 16.47 -2.96 -1.34
N SER A 121 16.20 -2.36 -2.50
CA SER A 121 16.04 -0.90 -2.62
C SER A 121 14.66 -0.37 -2.21
N ASN A 122 13.64 -1.23 -2.17
CA ASN A 122 12.26 -0.83 -1.91
C ASN A 122 11.99 -0.83 -0.40
N SER A 123 12.33 0.27 0.29
CA SER A 123 11.93 0.50 1.69
C SER A 123 10.54 1.15 1.81
N SER A 124 9.77 1.18 0.72
CA SER A 124 8.57 2.00 0.52
C SER A 124 7.28 1.21 0.76
N PHE A 125 6.14 1.73 0.27
CA PHE A 125 4.83 1.10 0.38
C PHE A 125 4.79 -0.31 -0.22
N ALA A 126 4.34 -1.32 0.53
CA ALA A 126 4.20 -2.71 0.10
C ALA A 126 5.36 -3.22 -0.82
N PRO A 127 6.61 -3.27 -0.33
CA PRO A 127 7.82 -3.48 -1.15
C PRO A 127 7.78 -4.67 -2.10
N VAL A 128 7.20 -5.78 -1.64
CA VAL A 128 7.15 -7.02 -2.41
C VAL A 128 6.18 -6.90 -3.59
N LEU A 129 5.03 -6.28 -3.38
CA LEU A 129 4.07 -5.99 -4.46
C LEU A 129 4.66 -5.01 -5.48
N LEU A 130 5.35 -3.96 -5.01
CA LEU A 130 6.05 -3.03 -5.90
C LEU A 130 7.11 -3.74 -6.76
N THR A 131 7.86 -4.65 -6.16
CA THR A 131 8.88 -5.44 -6.86
C THR A 131 8.24 -6.30 -7.95
N ARG A 132 7.17 -7.03 -7.63
CA ARG A 132 6.44 -7.87 -8.61
C ARG A 132 5.79 -7.06 -9.72
N LEU A 133 5.14 -5.95 -9.38
CA LEU A 133 4.54 -5.03 -10.36
C LEU A 133 5.61 -4.44 -11.28
N PHE A 134 6.79 -4.10 -10.75
CA PHE A 134 7.89 -3.56 -11.56
C PHE A 134 8.36 -4.55 -12.63
N ILE A 135 8.51 -5.83 -12.26
CA ILE A 135 8.90 -6.91 -13.20
C ILE A 135 7.87 -7.00 -14.33
N SER A 136 6.59 -7.16 -14.00
CA SER A 136 5.52 -7.31 -15.00
C SER A 136 5.36 -6.06 -15.86
N LYS A 137 5.56 -4.89 -15.27
CA LYS A 137 5.51 -3.61 -15.98
C LYS A 137 6.62 -3.48 -17.03
N LYS A 138 7.76 -4.18 -16.90
CA LYS A 138 8.72 -4.25 -18.01
C LYS A 138 8.04 -4.84 -19.25
N ASN A 139 7.38 -5.98 -19.09
CA ASN A 139 6.68 -6.67 -20.18
C ASN A 139 5.51 -5.81 -20.72
N TRP A 140 4.79 -5.09 -19.87
CA TRP A 140 3.69 -4.20 -20.32
C TRP A 140 4.16 -3.00 -21.14
N TYR A 141 5.44 -2.62 -21.02
CA TYR A 141 6.02 -1.54 -21.82
C TYR A 141 6.70 -2.03 -23.10
N GLU A 142 6.85 -3.36 -23.25
CA GLU A 142 7.28 -4.00 -24.49
C GLU A 142 6.09 -4.19 -25.44
N ASP A 143 4.88 -4.42 -24.91
CA ASP A 143 3.63 -4.39 -25.68
C ASP A 143 3.15 -2.95 -25.95
N GLU A 144 3.06 -2.56 -27.22
CA GLU A 144 2.72 -1.18 -27.59
C GLU A 144 1.30 -0.79 -27.18
N LYS A 145 0.35 -1.74 -27.18
CA LYS A 145 -1.03 -1.48 -26.75
C LYS A 145 -1.08 -1.14 -25.25
N SER A 146 -0.50 -2.00 -24.41
CA SER A 146 -0.41 -1.79 -22.97
C SER A 146 0.38 -0.52 -22.63
N LYS A 147 1.49 -0.27 -23.32
CA LYS A 147 2.29 0.96 -23.16
C LYS A 147 1.49 2.22 -23.48
N CYS A 148 0.75 2.24 -24.59
CA CYS A 148 -0.10 3.37 -24.97
C CYS A 148 -1.18 3.62 -23.92
N PHE A 149 -1.89 2.56 -23.52
CA PHE A 149 -2.91 2.62 -22.48
C PHE A 149 -2.37 3.19 -21.16
N LEU A 150 -1.24 2.66 -20.67
CA LEU A 150 -0.64 3.08 -19.41
C LEU A 150 -0.14 4.54 -19.45
N LYS A 151 0.40 4.98 -20.59
CA LYS A 151 0.82 6.39 -20.77
C LYS A 151 -0.38 7.32 -20.81
N ALA A 152 -1.44 6.95 -21.53
CA ALA A 152 -2.66 7.75 -21.64
C ALA A 152 -3.32 7.93 -20.26
N ASN A 153 -3.54 6.83 -19.53
CA ASN A 153 -4.12 6.86 -18.19
C ASN A 153 -3.29 7.68 -17.20
N ARG A 154 -1.97 7.48 -17.17
CA ARG A 154 -1.08 8.27 -16.30
C ARG A 154 -1.17 9.77 -16.60
N LYS A 155 -1.13 10.15 -17.89
CA LYS A 155 -1.23 11.55 -18.30
C LYS A 155 -2.57 12.15 -17.89
N ALA A 156 -3.67 11.42 -18.10
CA ALA A 156 -5.00 11.89 -17.75
C ALA A 156 -5.17 12.11 -16.24
N ILE A 157 -4.67 11.18 -15.41
CA ILE A 157 -4.64 11.33 -13.94
C ILE A 157 -3.90 12.62 -13.56
N TYR A 158 -2.71 12.89 -14.12
CA TYR A 158 -1.98 14.12 -13.79
C TYR A 158 -2.68 15.37 -14.31
N SER A 159 -3.29 15.30 -15.50
CA SER A 159 -3.98 16.43 -16.12
C SER A 159 -5.18 16.90 -15.31
N ALA A 160 -5.86 16.00 -14.58
CA ALA A 160 -6.95 16.37 -13.67
C ALA A 160 -6.53 17.35 -12.57
N PHE A 161 -5.22 17.49 -12.29
CA PHE A 161 -4.68 18.35 -11.25
C PHE A 161 -4.08 19.67 -11.76
N ILE A 162 -4.20 20.00 -13.05
CA ILE A 162 -3.58 21.22 -13.62
C ILE A 162 -4.08 22.51 -12.93
N ASN A 163 -5.32 22.54 -12.43
CA ASN A 163 -5.90 23.67 -11.70
C ASN A 163 -6.36 23.29 -10.27
N PHE A 164 -5.66 22.33 -9.65
CA PHE A 164 -6.08 21.74 -8.37
C PHE A 164 -6.31 22.77 -7.26
N ASN A 165 -5.49 23.83 -7.18
CA ASN A 165 -5.64 24.86 -6.15
C ASN A 165 -6.94 25.68 -6.25
N VAL A 166 -7.63 25.64 -7.39
CA VAL A 166 -8.88 26.38 -7.65
C VAL A 166 -10.08 25.43 -7.73
N THR A 167 -9.84 24.15 -8.02
CA THR A 167 -10.88 23.15 -8.25
C THR A 167 -11.17 22.39 -6.96
N LYS A 168 -12.45 22.13 -6.67
CA LYS A 168 -12.84 21.31 -5.52
C LYS A 168 -12.37 19.85 -5.70
N ILE A 169 -11.96 19.21 -4.60
CA ILE A 169 -11.43 17.83 -4.60
C ILE A 169 -12.44 16.84 -5.20
N GLU A 170 -13.73 17.02 -4.95
CA GLU A 170 -14.79 16.15 -5.44
C GLU A 170 -14.86 16.16 -6.99
N CYS A 171 -14.67 17.33 -7.60
CA CYS A 171 -14.63 17.45 -9.06
C CYS A 171 -13.42 16.72 -9.66
N VAL A 172 -12.28 16.75 -8.97
CA VAL A 172 -11.06 16.05 -9.39
C VAL A 172 -11.23 14.55 -9.28
N LEU A 173 -11.86 14.07 -8.19
CA LEU A 173 -12.16 12.66 -7.99
C LEU A 173 -13.04 12.10 -9.12
N GLU A 174 -14.11 12.80 -9.50
CA GLU A 174 -14.98 12.37 -10.61
C GLU A 174 -14.21 12.24 -11.93
N LEU A 175 -13.30 13.18 -12.23
CA LEU A 175 -12.48 13.15 -13.44
C LEU A 175 -11.52 11.96 -13.47
N ILE A 176 -10.90 11.61 -12.33
CA ILE A 176 -9.92 10.51 -12.29
C ILE A 176 -10.56 9.14 -12.07
N LYS A 177 -11.81 9.07 -11.58
CA LYS A 177 -12.49 7.81 -11.24
C LYS A 177 -12.56 6.86 -12.45
N VAL A 178 -12.85 7.37 -13.63
CA VAL A 178 -12.86 6.58 -14.88
C VAL A 178 -11.50 5.94 -15.12
N HIS A 179 -10.42 6.69 -14.98
CA HIS A 179 -9.05 6.19 -15.16
C HIS A 179 -8.64 5.19 -14.08
N PHE A 180 -9.10 5.38 -12.83
CA PHE A 180 -8.87 4.39 -11.78
C PHE A 180 -9.60 3.07 -12.07
N ILE A 181 -10.82 3.10 -12.58
CA ILE A 181 -11.56 1.90 -13.01
C ILE A 181 -10.81 1.20 -14.15
N GLU A 182 -10.40 1.94 -15.18
CA GLU A 182 -9.63 1.42 -16.31
C GLU A 182 -8.33 0.73 -15.84
N LEU A 183 -7.56 1.39 -14.98
CA LEU A 183 -6.33 0.83 -14.42
C LEU A 183 -6.60 -0.40 -13.55
N ARG A 184 -7.67 -0.39 -12.74
CA ARG A 184 -8.04 -1.53 -11.90
C ARG A 184 -8.41 -2.75 -12.76
N ASN A 185 -9.17 -2.54 -13.83
CA ASN A 185 -9.53 -3.61 -14.77
C ASN A 185 -8.30 -4.15 -15.50
N PHE A 186 -7.43 -3.26 -15.98
CA PHE A 186 -6.16 -3.63 -16.60
C PHE A 186 -5.30 -4.53 -15.70
N LEU A 187 -5.24 -4.23 -14.40
CA LEU A 187 -4.53 -5.02 -13.40
C LEU A 187 -5.21 -6.38 -13.15
N LYS A 188 -6.54 -6.40 -12.99
CA LYS A 188 -7.32 -7.63 -12.80
C LYS A 188 -7.14 -8.61 -13.95
N GLU A 189 -7.20 -8.13 -15.20
CA GLU A 189 -6.95 -8.92 -16.41
C GLU A 189 -5.55 -9.58 -16.43
N ARG A 190 -4.61 -9.03 -15.66
CA ARG A 190 -3.22 -9.49 -15.55
C ARG A 190 -2.94 -10.25 -14.25
N GLY A 191 -3.99 -10.64 -13.52
CA GLY A 191 -3.90 -11.42 -12.29
C GLY A 191 -3.61 -10.61 -11.03
N TYR A 192 -3.60 -9.27 -11.10
CA TYR A 192 -3.43 -8.37 -9.95
C TYR A 192 -4.81 -7.95 -9.41
N VAL A 193 -5.44 -8.87 -8.68
CA VAL A 193 -6.87 -8.77 -8.33
C VAL A 193 -7.11 -8.04 -7.01
N LYS A 194 -6.15 -8.05 -6.08
CA LYS A 194 -6.38 -7.50 -4.74
C LYS A 194 -6.32 -5.98 -4.76
N TRP A 195 -7.13 -5.32 -3.95
CA TRP A 195 -7.16 -3.84 -3.85
C TRP A 195 -5.78 -3.24 -3.55
N ILE A 196 -4.95 -3.99 -2.84
CA ILE A 196 -3.61 -3.56 -2.48
C ILE A 196 -2.62 -3.59 -3.66
N ASP A 197 -2.86 -4.44 -4.67
CA ASP A 197 -2.09 -4.41 -5.93
C ASP A 197 -2.35 -3.09 -6.66
N PHE A 198 -3.60 -2.64 -6.70
CA PHE A 198 -3.97 -1.36 -7.29
C PHE A 198 -3.28 -0.18 -6.58
N LEU A 199 -3.31 -0.14 -5.25
CA LEU A 199 -2.61 0.92 -4.51
C LEU A 199 -1.09 0.86 -4.69
N ALA A 200 -0.49 -0.34 -4.77
CA ALA A 200 0.93 -0.47 -5.05
C ALA A 200 1.26 0.07 -6.45
N PHE A 201 0.39 -0.19 -7.43
CA PHE A 201 0.52 0.35 -8.77
C PHE A 201 0.39 1.87 -8.82
N ILE A 202 -0.60 2.46 -8.13
CA ILE A 202 -0.74 3.91 -8.01
C ILE A 202 0.49 4.51 -7.32
N TYR A 203 0.94 3.91 -6.22
CA TYR A 203 2.14 4.35 -5.51
C TYR A 203 3.36 4.40 -6.44
N TRP A 204 3.52 3.38 -7.27
CA TRP A 204 4.56 3.34 -8.29
C TRP A 204 4.44 4.50 -9.30
N LEU A 205 3.22 4.82 -9.78
CA LEU A 205 2.99 5.95 -10.68
C LEU A 205 3.38 7.30 -10.06
N ILE A 206 3.27 7.46 -8.75
CA ILE A 206 3.52 8.76 -8.08
C ILE A 206 4.92 8.87 -7.45
N THR A 207 5.69 7.79 -7.37
CA THR A 207 6.99 7.78 -6.68
C THR A 207 8.20 7.55 -7.58
N GLU A 208 8.03 7.00 -8.79
CA GLU A 208 9.16 6.86 -9.71
C GLU A 208 9.72 8.22 -10.13
N PRO A 209 11.04 8.45 -10.06
CA PRO A 209 11.64 9.77 -10.33
C PRO A 209 11.23 10.37 -11.68
N ARG A 210 11.12 9.53 -12.72
CA ARG A 210 10.69 9.97 -14.05
C ARG A 210 9.24 10.48 -14.07
N TYR A 211 8.37 9.85 -13.29
CA TYR A 211 6.95 10.20 -13.23
C TYR A 211 6.70 11.38 -12.30
N ILE A 212 7.48 11.51 -11.21
CA ILE A 212 7.47 12.73 -10.39
C ILE A 212 7.84 13.94 -11.25
N LYS A 213 8.88 13.83 -12.08
CA LYS A 213 9.28 14.90 -13.02
C LYS A 213 8.16 15.20 -14.02
N GLU A 214 7.54 14.17 -14.59
CA GLU A 214 6.42 14.32 -15.53
C GLU A 214 5.21 15.02 -14.88
N MET A 215 4.79 14.55 -13.70
CA MET A 215 3.69 15.12 -12.92
C MET A 215 3.95 16.60 -12.62
N LYS A 216 5.10 16.94 -12.02
CA LYS A 216 5.47 18.34 -11.71
C LYS A 216 5.49 19.22 -12.96
N ARG A 217 5.84 18.69 -14.14
CA ARG A 217 5.79 19.45 -15.39
C ARG A 217 4.36 19.86 -15.77
N PHE A 218 3.39 18.96 -15.60
CA PHE A 218 1.97 19.20 -15.87
C PHE A 218 1.31 20.06 -14.80
N THR A 219 1.42 19.67 -13.53
CA THR A 219 0.66 20.25 -12.42
C THR A 219 1.34 21.43 -11.75
N LYS A 220 2.64 21.68 -12.03
CA LYS A 220 3.51 22.66 -11.34
C LYS A 220 3.78 22.41 -9.86
N ILE A 221 2.98 21.55 -9.21
CA ILE A 221 3.10 21.17 -7.80
C ILE A 221 3.21 19.65 -7.64
N ASN A 222 3.65 19.17 -6.48
CA ASN A 222 3.73 17.74 -6.19
C ASN A 222 2.41 17.23 -5.56
N VAL A 223 1.55 16.63 -6.38
CA VAL A 223 0.22 16.10 -5.97
C VAL A 223 0.25 14.59 -5.68
N ALA A 224 1.43 14.00 -5.46
CA ALA A 224 1.57 12.56 -5.19
C ALA A 224 0.71 12.11 -4.01
N LYS A 225 0.71 12.88 -2.91
CA LYS A 225 -0.09 12.56 -1.72
C LYS A 225 -1.58 12.52 -2.08
N ASP A 226 -2.07 13.55 -2.76
CA ASP A 226 -3.48 13.71 -3.10
C ASP A 226 -3.97 12.59 -4.03
N ILE A 227 -3.16 12.23 -5.04
CA ILE A 227 -3.48 11.10 -5.94
C ILE A 227 -3.58 9.79 -5.15
N PHE A 228 -2.65 9.54 -4.21
CA PHE A 228 -2.70 8.31 -3.40
C PHE A 228 -3.92 8.27 -2.49
N ASP A 229 -4.24 9.39 -1.85
CA ASP A 229 -5.35 9.48 -0.91
C ASP A 229 -6.70 9.34 -1.65
N LEU A 230 -6.84 9.93 -2.84
CA LEU A 230 -8.02 9.70 -3.70
C LEU A 230 -8.11 8.26 -4.21
N ALA A 231 -6.99 7.64 -4.58
CA ALA A 231 -6.96 6.23 -4.98
C ALA A 231 -7.37 5.29 -3.84
N LEU A 232 -6.98 5.61 -2.60
CA LEU A 232 -7.41 4.87 -1.41
C LEU A 232 -8.91 5.01 -1.19
N SER A 233 -9.46 6.23 -1.24
CA SER A 233 -10.91 6.44 -1.10
C SER A 233 -11.69 5.70 -2.20
N PHE A 234 -11.25 5.80 -3.45
CA PHE A 234 -11.83 5.06 -4.58
C PHE A 234 -11.82 3.55 -4.34
N ILE A 235 -10.67 2.98 -3.95
CA ILE A 235 -10.57 1.54 -3.82
C ILE A 235 -11.37 1.01 -2.63
N ILE A 236 -11.54 1.81 -1.58
CA ILE A 236 -12.43 1.47 -0.45
C ILE A 236 -13.88 1.39 -0.94
N GLU A 237 -14.36 2.41 -1.66
CA GLU A 237 -15.72 2.44 -2.22
C GLU A 237 -15.95 1.21 -3.13
N GLU A 238 -15.04 0.95 -4.05
CA GLU A 238 -15.15 -0.15 -5.02
C GLU A 238 -15.05 -1.53 -4.39
N THR A 239 -14.13 -1.71 -3.44
CA THR A 239 -13.95 -3.02 -2.79
C THR A 239 -15.15 -3.36 -1.92
N ASN A 240 -15.73 -2.38 -1.22
CA ASN A 240 -16.94 -2.62 -0.43
C ASN A 240 -18.15 -3.02 -1.27
N LYS A 241 -18.22 -2.64 -2.56
CA LYS A 241 -19.30 -3.11 -3.46
C LYS A 241 -19.18 -4.61 -3.82
N GLU A 242 -18.00 -5.19 -3.64
CA GLU A 242 -17.72 -6.60 -3.96
C GLU A 242 -18.03 -7.55 -2.79
N TYR A 243 -18.39 -7.03 -1.61
CA TYR A 243 -18.66 -7.78 -0.37
C TYR A 243 -20.03 -7.45 0.22
#